data_AF-A0A182EZ09-F1
#
_entry.id   AF-A0A182EZ09-F1
#
_cell.length_a   1.000
_cell.length_b   1.000
_cell.length_c   1.000
_cell.angle_alpha   90.00
_cell.angle_beta   90.00
_cell.angle_gamma   90.00
#
_symmetry.space_group_name_H-M   'P 1'
#
loop_
_entity.id
_entity.type
_entity.pdbx_description
1 polymer ?
#
loop_
_entity_poly.entity_id
_entity_poly.type
_entity_poly.pdbx_seq_one_letter_code
_entity_poly.pdbx_strand_id
1 'polypeptide(L)'
;LIVRTSPPGPRIVLTAGEPLEVKCEAFGEPEPEVEWLHDPGPERGDLPDDFKPVTISEQFIRHPSIGVGNAGIYTCRGSNIHASAKKDIYIE
;
A
#
# COMPACT_ATOMS: atom_id res chain seq x y z
N LEU A 1 -19.11 1.59 -4.75
CA LEU A 1 -17.69 1.89 -4.56
C LEU A 1 -16.90 0.58 -4.60
N ILE A 2 -15.87 0.52 -5.42
CA ILE A 2 -15.04 -0.67 -5.65
C ILE A 2 -13.59 -0.25 -5.55
N VAL A 3 -12.78 -0.97 -4.78
CA VAL A 3 -11.33 -0.76 -4.70
C VAL A 3 -10.62 -1.91 -5.39
N ARG A 4 -9.70 -1.60 -6.30
CA ARG A 4 -8.89 -2.55 -7.04
C ARG A 4 -7.42 -2.25 -6.79
N THR A 5 -6.63 -3.30 -6.63
CA THR A 5 -5.19 -3.20 -6.51
C THR A 5 -4.54 -3.92 -7.69
N SER A 6 -3.36 -3.45 -8.11
CA SER A 6 -2.49 -4.12 -9.06
C SER A 6 -1.11 -4.22 -8.41
N PRO A 7 -0.64 -5.44 -8.07
CA PRO A 7 -1.29 -6.73 -8.32
C PRO A 7 -2.62 -6.94 -7.55
N PRO A 8 -3.55 -7.77 -8.08
CA PRO A 8 -4.90 -7.97 -7.51
C PRO A 8 -4.93 -8.87 -6.27
N GLY A 9 -3.79 -9.48 -5.93
CA GLY A 9 -3.64 -10.38 -4.79
C GLY A 9 -3.59 -9.62 -3.47
N PRO A 10 -4.12 -10.20 -2.38
CA PRO A 10 -3.95 -9.64 -1.06
C PRO A 10 -2.50 -9.78 -0.57
N ARG A 11 -1.64 -10.55 -1.24
CA ARG A 11 -0.27 -10.84 -0.79
C ARG A 11 0.70 -10.62 -1.94
N ILE A 12 1.76 -9.87 -1.67
CA ILE A 12 2.84 -9.54 -2.59
C ILE A 12 4.12 -10.02 -1.93
N VAL A 13 4.79 -10.98 -2.56
CA VAL A 13 6.05 -11.53 -2.07
C VAL A 13 7.16 -10.96 -2.93
N LEU A 14 8.10 -10.26 -2.31
CA LEU A 14 9.27 -9.67 -2.95
C LEU A 14 10.52 -10.10 -2.22
N THR A 15 11.62 -10.22 -2.96
CA THR A 15 12.94 -10.41 -2.36
C THR A 15 13.60 -9.06 -2.08
N ALA A 16 14.44 -9.01 -1.04
CA ALA A 16 15.18 -7.80 -0.72
C ALA A 16 16.00 -7.32 -1.93
N GLY A 17 15.84 -6.05 -2.28
CA GLY A 17 16.41 -5.45 -3.48
C GLY A 17 15.47 -5.39 -4.68
N GLU A 18 14.32 -6.07 -4.66
CA GLU A 18 13.33 -5.97 -5.74
C GLU A 18 12.55 -4.65 -5.70
N PRO A 19 12.12 -4.14 -6.87
CA PRO A 19 11.26 -2.98 -6.92
C PRO A 19 9.85 -3.34 -6.47
N LEU A 20 9.31 -2.58 -5.53
CA LEU A 20 7.90 -2.63 -5.15
C LEU A 20 7.11 -1.64 -6.01
N GLU A 21 6.07 -2.11 -6.68
CA GLU A 21 5.07 -1.26 -7.31
C GLU A 21 3.67 -1.81 -7.04
N VAL A 22 2.85 -1.05 -6.33
CA VAL A 22 1.45 -1.38 -6.07
C VAL A 22 0.59 -0.20 -6.49
N LYS A 23 -0.32 -0.43 -7.43
CA LYS A 23 -1.33 0.54 -7.80
C LYS A 23 -2.63 0.23 -7.07
N CYS A 24 -3.31 1.25 -6.57
CA CYS A 24 -4.67 1.16 -6.08
C CYS A 24 -5.58 2.14 -6.81
N GLU A 25 -6.73 1.65 -7.25
CA GLU A 25 -7.74 2.41 -7.98
C GLU A 25 -9.09 2.20 -7.30
N ALA A 26 -9.76 3.29 -6.95
CA ALA A 26 -11.12 3.27 -6.46
C ALA A 26 -12.09 3.74 -7.56
N PHE A 27 -13.22 3.06 -7.69
CA PHE A 27 -14.25 3.35 -8.68
C PHE A 27 -15.61 3.51 -7.98
N GLY A 28 -16.30 4.60 -8.25
CA GLY A 28 -17.61 4.93 -7.68
C GLY A 28 -18.17 6.20 -8.30
N GLU A 29 -19.44 6.48 -8.03
CA GLU A 29 -20.08 7.74 -8.40
C GLU A 29 -20.67 8.40 -7.14
N PRO A 30 -20.34 9.66 -6.85
CA PRO A 30 -19.23 10.46 -7.43
C PRO A 30 -17.83 9.80 -7.33
N GLU A 31 -16.83 10.36 -8.03
CA GLU A 31 -15.49 9.78 -8.08
C GLU A 31 -14.88 9.71 -6.67
N PRO A 32 -14.44 8.52 -6.22
CA PRO A 32 -13.85 8.35 -4.89
C PRO A 32 -12.40 8.80 -4.85
N GLU A 33 -12.01 9.36 -3.71
CA GLU A 33 -10.62 9.65 -3.38
C GLU A 33 -9.92 8.37 -2.89
N VAL A 34 -8.64 8.21 -3.25
CA VAL A 34 -7.81 7.06 -2.85
C VAL A 34 -6.79 7.54 -1.83
N GLU A 35 -6.75 6.87 -0.68
CA GLU A 35 -5.82 7.12 0.40
C GLU A 35 -5.12 5.82 0.78
N TRP A 36 -3.80 5.87 0.91
CA TRP A 36 -3.02 4.76 1.43
C TRP A 36 -2.81 4.91 2.93
N LEU A 37 -3.33 3.92 3.67
CA LEU A 37 -3.08 3.71 5.07
C LEU A 37 -1.98 2.66 5.16
N HIS A 38 -0.74 3.09 5.31
CA HIS A 38 0.31 2.19 5.75
C HIS A 38 0.26 2.14 7.27
N ASP A 39 0.14 0.96 7.86
CA ASP A 39 0.51 0.78 9.25
C ASP A 39 2.03 0.59 9.20
N PRO A 40 2.85 1.63 9.48
CA PRO A 40 4.26 1.35 9.69
C PRO A 40 4.31 0.31 10.79
N GLY A 41 4.91 -0.84 10.50
CA GLY A 41 5.45 -1.68 11.57
C GLY A 41 6.16 -0.77 12.58
N PRO A 42 6.11 -1.18 13.87
CA PRO A 42 6.02 -0.34 15.05
C PRO A 42 6.57 1.08 14.91
N GLU A 43 5.73 2.07 15.24
CA GLU A 43 5.97 3.52 15.22
C GLU A 43 7.11 4.02 16.15
N ARG A 44 8.10 3.19 16.49
CA ARG A 44 8.92 3.44 17.69
C ARG A 44 10.35 2.92 17.58
N GLY A 45 11.20 3.66 16.85
CA GLY A 45 12.66 3.71 17.10
C GLY A 45 13.46 2.41 16.94
N ASP A 46 12.84 1.33 16.47
CA ASP A 46 13.45 0.01 16.22
C ASP A 46 13.23 -0.37 14.74
N LEU A 47 13.27 0.62 13.85
CA LEU A 47 13.25 0.33 12.41
C LEU A 47 14.54 -0.46 12.12
N PRO A 48 14.45 -1.68 11.55
CA PRO A 48 15.64 -2.42 11.17
C PRO A 48 16.47 -1.59 10.19
N ASP A 49 17.79 -1.73 10.21
CA ASP A 49 18.73 -1.03 9.31
C ASP A 49 18.34 -1.12 7.82
N ASP A 50 17.60 -2.16 7.45
CA ASP A 50 17.14 -2.45 6.10
C ASP A 50 15.82 -1.74 5.72
N PHE A 51 15.19 -0.98 6.63
CA PHE A 51 13.98 -0.22 6.32
C PHE A 51 14.28 0.91 5.35
N LYS A 52 13.61 0.91 4.21
CA LYS A 52 13.76 1.97 3.19
C LYS A 52 12.45 2.71 2.97
N PRO A 53 12.45 4.06 2.93
CA PRO A 53 11.23 4.83 2.83
C PRO A 53 10.52 4.58 1.49
N VAL A 54 9.30 4.07 1.54
CA VAL A 54 8.41 3.86 0.38
C VAL A 54 7.84 5.18 -0.12
N THR A 55 7.86 5.39 -1.44
CA THR A 55 7.19 6.53 -2.07
C THR A 55 5.72 6.20 -2.23
N ILE A 56 4.88 6.86 -1.44
CA ILE A 56 3.42 6.74 -1.54
C ILE A 56 2.89 7.96 -2.27
N SER A 57 2.25 7.72 -3.41
CA SER A 57 1.41 8.65 -4.16
C SER A 57 -0.04 8.20 -4.01
N GLU A 58 -1.01 9.11 -4.20
CA GLU A 58 -2.45 8.87 -3.99
C GLU A 58 -2.91 7.47 -4.44
N GLN A 59 -2.49 7.04 -5.63
CA GLN A 59 -2.85 5.74 -6.21
C GLN A 59 -1.69 4.75 -6.31
N PHE A 60 -0.47 5.09 -5.92
CA PHE A 60 0.70 4.23 -6.14
C PHE A 60 1.62 4.15 -4.93
N ILE A 61 2.04 2.95 -4.57
CA ILE A 61 3.17 2.69 -3.68
C ILE A 61 4.32 2.22 -4.55
N ARG A 62 5.45 2.92 -4.48
CA ARG A 62 6.65 2.61 -5.27
C ARG A 62 7.90 2.62 -4.41
N HIS A 63 8.76 1.64 -4.63
CA HIS A 63 10.08 1.59 -4.02
C HIS A 63 11.07 0.94 -4.99
N PRO A 64 12.26 1.53 -5.24
CA PRO A 64 13.21 0.98 -6.20
C PRO A 64 13.92 -0.29 -5.71
N SER A 65 14.03 -0.51 -4.40
CA SER A 65 14.71 -1.67 -3.83
C SER A 65 14.20 -1.95 -2.42
N ILE A 66 13.11 -2.72 -2.30
CA ILE A 66 12.44 -3.01 -1.01
C ILE A 66 13.40 -3.76 -0.06
N GLY A 67 13.30 -3.49 1.24
CA GLY A 67 14.03 -4.23 2.28
C GLY A 67 13.10 -5.11 3.11
N VAL A 68 13.67 -5.99 3.93
CA VAL A 68 12.89 -6.89 4.82
C VAL A 68 12.05 -6.07 5.82
N GLY A 69 12.54 -4.87 6.18
CA GLY A 69 11.84 -3.93 7.06
C GLY A 69 10.58 -3.32 6.45
N ASN A 70 10.38 -3.42 5.15
CA ASN A 70 9.17 -2.91 4.48
C ASN A 70 8.03 -3.95 4.45
N ALA A 71 8.28 -5.17 4.90
CA ALA A 71 7.22 -6.15 5.06
C ALA A 71 6.18 -5.62 6.06
N GLY A 72 4.90 -5.79 5.73
CA GLY A 72 3.81 -5.20 6.50
C GLY A 72 2.48 -5.17 5.76
N ILE A 73 1.48 -4.58 6.40
CA ILE A 73 0.13 -4.45 5.85
C ILE A 73 -0.06 -3.05 5.29
N TYR A 74 -0.28 -2.98 3.98
CA TYR A 74 -0.58 -1.77 3.25
C TYR A 74 -2.05 -1.76 2.90
N THR A 75 -2.80 -0.83 3.46
CA THR A 75 -4.24 -0.74 3.28
C THR A 75 -4.58 0.40 2.35
N CYS A 76 -5.15 0.09 1.18
CA CYS A 76 -5.72 1.11 0.32
C CYS A 76 -7.16 1.40 0.74
N ARG A 77 -7.51 2.66 0.96
CA ARG A 77 -8.87 3.12 1.22
C ARG A 77 -9.35 3.99 0.07
N GLY A 78 -10.41 3.56 -0.60
CA GLY A 78 -11.22 4.43 -1.45
C GLY A 78 -12.37 5.02 -0.63
N SER A 79 -12.62 6.31 -0.72
CA SER A 79 -13.79 6.92 -0.07
C SER A 79 -14.43 8.02 -0.91
N ASN A 80 -15.75 8.09 -0.83
CA ASN A 80 -16.58 9.11 -1.45
C ASN A 80 -17.69 9.51 -0.46
N ILE A 81 -18.41 10.60 -0.74
CA ILE A 81 -19.50 11.14 0.10
C ILE A 81 -20.60 10.13 0.43
N HIS A 82 -20.77 9.07 -0.36
CA HIS A 82 -21.82 8.06 -0.16
C HIS A 82 -21.30 6.75 0.47
N ALA A 83 -20.01 6.43 0.33
CA ALA A 83 -19.46 5.14 0.73
C ALA A 83 -17.94 5.17 0.88
N SER A 84 -17.41 4.22 1.67
CA SER A 84 -15.96 3.95 1.78
C SER A 84 -15.68 2.45 1.62
N ALA A 85 -14.58 2.10 0.98
CA ALA A 85 -14.13 0.73 0.74
C ALA A 85 -12.62 0.65 1.00
N LYS A 86 -12.16 -0.50 1.49
CA LYS A 86 -10.75 -0.72 1.83
C LYS A 86 -10.26 -2.03 1.24
N LYS A 87 -8.97 -2.11 0.97
CA LYS A 87 -8.28 -3.30 0.47
C LYS A 87 -6.92 -3.43 1.12
N ASP A 88 -6.75 -4.50 1.89
CA ASP A 88 -5.50 -4.80 2.59
C ASP A 88 -4.56 -5.61 1.70
N ILE A 89 -3.28 -5.26 1.73
CA ILE A 89 -2.21 -5.87 0.95
C ILE A 89 -1.06 -6.21 1.91
N TYR A 90 -0.72 -7.49 1.99
CA TYR A 90 0.38 -8.02 2.77
C TYR A 90 1.62 -8.04 1.90
N ILE A 91 2.62 -7.24 2.24
CA ILE A 91 3.93 -7.26 1.60
C ILE A 91 4.87 -8.08 2.47
N GLU A 92 5.57 -9.02 1.85
CA GLU A 92 6.54 -9.92 2.48
C GLU A 92 7.84 -10.01 1.69
#